data_AF-R4X7B1-F1
#
_entry.id   AF-R4X7B1-F1
#
_cell.length_a   1.000
_cell.length_b   1.000
_cell.length_c   1.000
_cell.angle_alpha   90.00
_cell.angle_beta   90.00
_cell.angle_gamma   90.00
#
_symmetry.space_group_name_H-M   'P 1'
#
loop_
_entity.id
_entity.type
_entity.pdbx_description
1 polymer ?
#
loop_
_entity_poly.entity_id
_entity_poly.type
_entity_poly.pdbx_seq_one_letter_code
_entity_poly.pdbx_strand_id
1 'polypeptide(L)'
;MSAVSNEWLLLVWLLMKQRNLQKFTKQAHAMGYTPEKIVRASSSLILWGGAAAAGVLLYAQGVRKVRTDVLESIPFVKDYFRSTHEVPASDNPF
;
A
#
# COMPACT_ATOMS: atom_id res chain seq x y z
N MET A 1 54.22 -12.05 -40.23
CA MET A 1 54.37 -11.49 -38.86
C MET A 1 53.27 -10.45 -38.61
N SER A 2 51.99 -10.84 -38.63
CA SER A 2 50.85 -9.90 -38.49
C SER A 2 49.73 -10.36 -37.56
N ALA A 3 49.89 -11.49 -36.86
CA ALA A 3 48.86 -12.08 -36.00
C ALA A 3 48.88 -11.56 -34.54
N VAL A 4 49.91 -10.82 -34.13
CA VAL A 4 50.10 -10.39 -32.74
C VAL A 4 49.34 -9.08 -32.41
N SER A 5 49.05 -8.24 -33.41
CA SER A 5 48.45 -6.91 -33.18
C SER A 5 46.97 -6.98 -32.79
N ASN A 6 46.26 -8.00 -33.27
CA ASN A 6 44.84 -8.22 -33.06
C ASN A 6 44.54 -8.85 -31.69
N GLU A 7 45.44 -9.68 -31.14
CA GLU A 7 45.23 -10.28 -29.81
C GLU A 7 45.30 -9.23 -28.69
N TRP A 8 46.17 -8.23 -28.80
CA TRP A 8 46.24 -7.12 -27.85
C TRP A 8 44.96 -6.30 -27.81
N LEU A 9 44.34 -6.06 -28.98
CA LEU A 9 43.04 -5.39 -29.05
C LEU A 9 41.94 -6.24 -28.45
N LEU A 10 41.98 -7.57 -28.62
CA LEU A 10 41.02 -8.47 -27.98
C LEU A 10 41.19 -8.49 -26.46
N LEU A 11 42.42 -8.49 -25.97
CA LEU A 11 42.71 -8.42 -24.54
C LEU A 11 42.27 -7.09 -23.94
N VAL A 12 42.53 -5.97 -24.61
CA VAL A 12 42.07 -4.64 -24.18
C VAL A 12 40.55 -4.53 -24.21
N TRP A 13 39.90 -5.11 -25.22
CA TRP A 13 38.44 -5.20 -25.30
C TRP A 13 37.86 -6.08 -24.19
N LEU A 14 38.47 -7.23 -23.91
CA LEU A 14 38.07 -8.14 -22.83
C LEU A 14 38.25 -7.48 -21.46
N LEU A 15 39.36 -6.76 -21.26
CA LEU A 15 39.69 -6.00 -20.05
C LEU A 15 38.72 -4.83 -19.83
N MET A 16 38.37 -4.09 -20.89
CA MET A 16 37.36 -3.03 -20.81
C MET A 16 35.96 -3.59 -20.56
N LYS A 17 35.63 -4.76 -21.13
CA LYS A 17 34.36 -5.45 -20.90
C LYS A 17 34.20 -5.97 -19.46
N GLN A 18 35.30 -6.34 -18.81
CA GLN A 18 35.35 -6.76 -17.40
C GLN A 18 35.14 -5.60 -16.40
N ARG A 19 35.17 -4.35 -16.85
CA ARG A 19 35.14 -3.18 -15.97
C ARG A 19 33.73 -2.71 -15.57
N ASN A 20 32.71 -3.51 -15.85
CA ASN A 20 31.31 -3.26 -15.44
C ASN A 20 30.93 -4.09 -14.21
N LEU A 21 31.80 -4.06 -13.19
CA LEU A 21 31.57 -4.72 -11.91
C LEU A 21 30.29 -4.16 -11.30
N GLN A 22 29.29 -5.03 -11.20
CA GLN A 22 27.98 -4.73 -10.62
C GLN A 22 28.17 -4.10 -9.24
N LYS A 23 27.85 -2.81 -9.12
CA LYS A 23 27.80 -2.15 -7.81
C LYS A 23 26.62 -2.74 -7.05
N PHE A 24 26.88 -3.74 -6.22
CA PHE A 24 25.92 -4.23 -5.25
C PHE A 24 25.64 -3.11 -4.25
N THR A 25 24.56 -2.37 -4.47
CA THR A 25 24.02 -1.50 -3.43
C THR A 25 23.49 -2.42 -2.33
N LYS A 26 23.79 -2.12 -1.06
CA LYS A 26 23.15 -2.82 0.04
C LYS A 26 21.66 -2.45 -0.02
N GLN A 27 20.82 -3.35 -0.54
CA GLN A 27 19.39 -3.19 -0.46
C GLN A 27 19.02 -3.12 1.02
N ALA A 28 18.34 -2.06 1.43
CA ALA A 28 17.82 -1.97 2.79
C ALA A 28 16.79 -3.08 2.96
N HIS A 29 17.17 -4.18 3.61
CA HIS A 29 16.31 -5.32 3.84
C HIS A 29 16.30 -5.63 5.34
N ALA A 30 15.13 -5.54 5.96
CA ALA A 30 14.94 -5.99 7.33
C ALA A 30 14.24 -7.35 7.27
N MET A 31 14.90 -8.40 7.74
CA MET A 31 14.30 -9.73 7.89
C MET A 31 13.66 -10.30 6.60
N GLY A 32 14.18 -9.95 5.41
CA GLY A 32 13.67 -10.40 4.11
C GLY A 32 12.56 -9.53 3.50
N TYR A 33 12.06 -8.54 4.24
CA TYR A 33 11.18 -7.50 3.73
C TYR A 33 12.02 -6.36 3.16
N THR A 34 11.89 -6.14 1.86
CA THR A 34 12.48 -4.99 1.17
C THR A 34 11.40 -3.90 1.04
N PRO A 35 11.77 -2.62 1.05
CA PRO A 35 10.80 -1.53 0.88
C PRO A 35 10.03 -1.66 -0.44
N GLU A 36 10.65 -2.18 -1.51
CA GLU A 36 9.96 -2.42 -2.78
C GLU A 36 8.85 -3.47 -2.65
N LYS A 37 9.05 -4.52 -1.83
CA LYS A 37 8.00 -5.52 -1.55
C LYS A 37 6.85 -4.92 -0.76
N ILE A 38 7.14 -4.06 0.22
CA ILE A 38 6.12 -3.39 1.03
C ILE A 38 5.29 -2.45 0.15
N VAL A 39 5.95 -1.63 -0.67
CA VAL A 39 5.26 -0.72 -1.60
C VAL A 39 4.40 -1.50 -2.59
N ARG A 40 4.92 -2.61 -3.15
CA ARG A 40 4.15 -3.46 -4.06
C ARG A 40 2.95 -4.13 -3.37
N ALA A 41 3.09 -4.52 -2.11
CA ALA A 41 2.00 -5.12 -1.34
C ALA A 41 0.98 -4.10 -0.81
N SER A 42 1.35 -2.82 -0.73
CA SER A 42 0.52 -1.76 -0.16
C SER A 42 -0.86 -1.66 -0.83
N SER A 43 -0.94 -1.76 -2.16
CA SER A 43 -2.22 -1.66 -2.89
C SER A 43 -3.20 -2.76 -2.48
N SER A 44 -2.72 -4.00 -2.35
CA SER A 44 -3.55 -5.11 -1.89
C SER A 44 -3.96 -4.95 -0.44
N LEU A 45 -3.05 -4.49 0.43
CA LEU A 45 -3.35 -4.23 1.85
C LEU A 45 -4.37 -3.11 2.03
N ILE A 46 -4.32 -2.06 1.22
CA ILE A 46 -5.31 -0.98 1.24
C ILE A 46 -6.68 -1.52 0.84
N LEU A 47 -6.75 -2.36 -0.20
CA LEU A 47 -8.03 -2.93 -0.66
C LEU A 47 -8.65 -3.85 0.41
N TRP A 48 -7.87 -4.80 0.93
CA TRP A 48 -8.35 -5.72 1.96
C TRP A 48 -8.61 -5.02 3.29
N GLY A 49 -7.78 -4.06 3.67
CA GLY A 49 -7.95 -3.24 4.87
C GLY A 49 -9.21 -2.38 4.79
N GLY A 50 -9.47 -1.75 3.63
CA GLY A 50 -10.70 -0.99 3.39
C GLY A 50 -11.95 -1.87 3.45
N ALA A 51 -11.93 -3.05 2.82
CA ALA A 51 -13.05 -3.99 2.86
C ALA A 51 -13.33 -4.51 4.28
N ALA A 52 -12.28 -4.87 5.02
CA ALA A 52 -12.41 -5.31 6.41
C ALA A 52 -12.96 -4.19 7.31
N ALA A 53 -12.44 -2.97 7.17
CA ALA A 53 -12.92 -1.81 7.91
C ALA A 53 -14.40 -1.52 7.62
N ALA A 54 -14.81 -1.54 6.35
CA ALA A 54 -16.21 -1.39 5.97
C ALA A 54 -17.10 -2.46 6.60
N GLY A 55 -16.67 -3.74 6.59
CA GLY A 55 -17.38 -4.83 7.23
C GLY A 55 -17.55 -4.63 8.75
N VAL A 56 -16.49 -4.20 9.44
CA VAL A 56 -16.54 -3.91 10.89
C VAL A 56 -17.46 -2.73 11.18
N LEU A 57 -17.41 -1.66 10.39
CA LEU A 57 -18.28 -0.49 10.57
C LEU A 57 -19.76 -0.84 10.36
N LEU A 58 -20.07 -1.66 9.36
CA LEU A 58 -21.43 -2.16 9.13
C LEU A 58 -21.90 -3.10 10.24
N TYR A 59 -21.03 -3.96 10.77
CA TYR A 59 -21.34 -4.78 11.94
C TYR A 59 -21.60 -3.92 13.19
N ALA A 60 -20.78 -2.88 13.39
CA ALA A 60 -20.85 -1.99 14.54
C ALA A 60 -21.90 -0.86 14.42
N GLN A 61 -22.75 -0.87 13.38
CA GLN A 61 -23.75 0.18 13.12
C GLN A 61 -24.74 0.44 14.27
N GLY A 62 -24.93 -0.53 15.17
CA GLY A 62 -25.77 -0.39 16.37
C GLY A 62 -25.16 0.49 17.47
N VAL A 63 -23.85 0.75 17.44
CA VAL A 63 -23.17 1.59 18.43
C VAL A 63 -23.32 3.06 18.04
N ARG A 64 -24.00 3.86 18.88
CA ARG A 64 -24.22 5.30 18.61
C ARG A 64 -22.92 6.04 18.25
N LYS A 65 -21.82 5.80 18.98
CA LYS A 65 -20.51 6.46 18.71
C LYS A 65 -19.97 6.20 17.30
N VAL A 66 -19.97 4.94 16.85
CA VAL A 66 -19.47 4.58 15.50
C VAL A 66 -20.32 5.23 14.42
N ARG A 67 -21.63 5.33 14.66
CA ARG A 67 -22.54 5.97 13.72
C ARG A 67 -22.30 7.47 13.60
N THR A 68 -22.34 8.19 14.73
CA THR A 68 -22.26 9.65 14.73
C THR A 68 -20.87 10.14 14.31
N ASP A 69 -19.81 9.42 14.68
CA ASP A 69 -18.44 9.84 14.38
C ASP A 69 -17.98 9.36 12.98
N VAL A 70 -18.36 8.15 12.54
CA VAL A 70 -17.82 7.53 11.32
C VAL A 70 -18.84 7.42 10.19
N LEU A 71 -20.08 7.01 10.46
CA LEU A 71 -21.08 6.81 9.40
C LEU A 71 -21.75 8.12 8.97
N GLU A 72 -22.00 9.05 9.89
CA GLU A 72 -22.56 10.38 9.60
C GLU A 72 -21.55 11.36 8.99
N SER A 73 -20.24 11.09 9.10
CA SER A 73 -19.21 11.91 8.46
C SER A 73 -19.06 11.63 6.97
N ILE A 74 -19.62 10.53 6.46
CA ILE A 74 -19.62 10.18 5.04
C ILE A 74 -20.82 10.85 4.35
N PRO A 75 -20.63 11.89 3.51
CA PRO A 75 -21.72 12.73 3.00
C PRO A 75 -22.73 11.97 2.13
N PHE A 76 -22.35 10.83 1.56
CA PHE A 76 -23.23 10.05 0.69
C PHE A 76 -24.19 9.10 1.45
N VAL A 77 -23.79 8.61 2.62
CA VAL A 77 -24.61 7.68 3.43
C VAL A 77 -25.15 8.31 4.71
N LYS A 78 -24.75 9.56 5.00
CA LYS A 78 -25.14 10.33 6.18
C LYS A 78 -26.65 10.34 6.37
N ASP A 79 -27.42 10.68 5.35
CA ASP A 79 -28.86 10.86 5.46
C ASP A 79 -29.59 9.55 5.76
N TYR A 80 -29.09 8.42 5.24
CA TYR A 80 -29.63 7.10 5.54
C TYR A 80 -29.42 6.71 7.01
N PHE A 81 -28.20 6.88 7.54
CA PHE A 81 -27.89 6.50 8.92
C PHE A 81 -28.47 7.46 9.97
N ARG A 82 -28.66 8.72 9.57
CA ARG A 82 -29.31 9.78 10.36
C ARG A 82 -30.82 9.54 10.48
N SER A 83 -31.53 9.48 9.34
CA SER A 83 -33.00 9.35 9.31
C SER A 83 -33.52 8.06 9.97
N THR A 84 -32.75 6.98 9.93
CA THR A 84 -33.19 5.68 10.48
C THR A 84 -33.27 5.67 12.02
N HIS A 85 -32.62 6.59 12.74
CA HIS A 85 -32.55 6.57 14.22
C HIS A 85 -32.80 7.93 14.89
N GLU A 86 -33.17 8.96 14.13
CA GLU A 86 -33.72 10.19 14.69
C GLU A 86 -35.11 9.89 15.28
N VAL A 87 -35.14 9.54 16.57
CA VAL A 87 -36.40 9.59 17.33
C VAL A 87 -36.73 11.08 17.49
N PRO A 88 -37.86 11.58 16.96
CA PRO A 88 -38.25 12.96 17.13
C PRO A 88 -38.32 13.26 18.63
N ALA A 89 -37.78 14.41 19.06
CA ALA A 89 -37.75 14.80 20.47
C ALA A 89 -39.14 14.85 21.14
N SER A 90 -40.21 14.88 20.32
CA SER A 90 -41.61 14.74 20.75
C SER A 90 -41.98 13.35 21.28
N ASP A 91 -41.23 12.30 20.95
CA ASP A 91 -41.53 10.90 21.26
C ASP A 91 -40.55 10.32 22.30
N ASN A 92 -39.75 11.19 22.92
CA ASN A 92 -38.82 10.84 23.98
C ASN A 92 -39.43 11.23 25.35
N PRO A 93 -39.78 10.27 26.22
CA PRO A 93 -40.34 10.55 27.53
C PRO A 93 -39.33 11.03 28.61
N PHE A 94 -38.07 11.30 28.25
CA PHE A 94 -37.01 11.80 29.15
C PHE A 94 -36.18 12.93 28.53
#